data_AF-A0A2N6EU44-F1
#
_entry.id   AF-A0A2N6EU44-F1
#
_cell.length_a   1.000
_cell.length_b   1.000
_cell.length_c   1.000
_cell.angle_alpha   90.00
_cell.angle_beta   90.00
_cell.angle_gamma   90.00
#
_symmetry.space_group_name_H-M   'P 1'
#
loop_
_entity.id
_entity.type
_entity.pdbx_description
1 polymer ?
#
loop_
_entity_poly.entity_id
_entity_poly.type
_entity_poly.pdbx_seq_one_letter_code
_entity_poly.pdbx_strand_id
1 'polypeptide(L)' 'MNSNFWEETKKDLRKKLSSQHYNTWIEPIQFESLSENKIELTVSNKFIKDWIERNFKEDIISCANKINNNIKNININ' A
#
# COMPACT_ATOMS: atom_id res chain seq x y z
N MET A 1 0.15 16.73 -6.22
CA MET A 1 -1.04 16.57 -5.35
C MET A 1 -1.72 15.20 -5.53
N ASN A 2 -0.97 14.09 -5.62
CA ASN A 2 -1.54 12.72 -5.58
C ASN A 2 -1.28 11.99 -4.25
N SER A 3 -0.65 12.68 -3.29
CA SER A 3 -0.30 12.12 -1.97
C SER A 3 -1.51 11.74 -1.12
N ASN A 4 -2.67 12.36 -1.36
CA ASN A 4 -3.85 12.12 -0.51
C ASN A 4 -4.35 10.67 -0.57
N PHE A 5 -4.31 10.01 -1.73
CA PHE A 5 -4.80 8.64 -1.86
C PHE A 5 -3.98 7.67 -0.98
N TRP A 6 -2.65 7.73 -1.08
CA TRP A 6 -1.79 6.83 -0.31
C TRP A 6 -1.78 7.18 1.17
N GLU A 7 -1.81 8.45 1.54
CA GLU A 7 -1.91 8.85 2.95
C GLU A 7 -3.22 8.36 3.59
N GLU A 8 -4.35 8.45 2.90
CA GLU A 8 -5.62 7.90 3.40
C GLU A 8 -5.57 6.36 3.48
N THR A 9 -4.97 5.70 2.48
CA THR A 9 -4.78 4.24 2.51
C THR A 9 -3.92 3.82 3.70
N LYS A 10 -2.83 4.55 3.95
CA LYS A 10 -1.94 4.35 5.11
C LYS A 10 -2.65 4.57 6.44
N LYS A 11 -3.52 5.59 6.56
CA LYS A 11 -4.33 5.80 7.78
C LYS A 11 -5.23 4.60 8.06
N ASP A 12 -5.84 4.02 7.04
CA ASP A 12 -6.68 2.84 7.21
C ASP A 12 -5.86 1.59 7.54
N LEU A 13 -4.71 1.39 6.88
CA LEU A 13 -3.78 0.32 7.22
C LEU A 13 -3.27 0.44 8.66
N ARG A 14 -2.98 1.66 9.14
CA ARG A 14 -2.56 1.91 10.52
C ARG A 14 -3.61 1.55 11.56
N LYS A 15 -4.90 1.61 11.21
CA LYS A 15 -5.99 1.15 12.09
C LYS A 15 -6.15 -0.37 12.07
N LYS A 16 -5.81 -1.02 10.94
CA LYS A 16 -5.93 -2.47 10.76
C LYS A 16 -4.73 -3.26 11.28
N LEU A 17 -3.54 -2.69 11.17
CA LEU A 17 -2.27 -3.31 11.52
C LEU A 17 -1.76 -2.83 12.88
N SER A 18 -0.93 -3.65 13.54
CA SER A 18 -0.21 -3.22 14.72
C SER A 18 0.81 -2.12 14.37
N SER A 19 1.14 -1.25 15.32
CA SER A 19 2.10 -0.16 15.11
C SER A 19 3.46 -0.66 14.64
N GLN A 20 3.89 -1.83 15.11
CA GLN A 20 5.12 -2.47 14.68
C GLN A 20 5.05 -2.89 13.21
N HIS A 21 4.00 -3.61 12.78
CA HIS A 21 3.87 -4.01 11.38
C HIS A 21 3.75 -2.82 10.44
N TYR A 22 3.01 -1.80 10.84
CA TYR A 22 2.87 -0.59 10.04
C TYR A 22 4.22 0.13 9.86
N ASN A 23 4.95 0.42 10.94
CA ASN A 23 6.23 1.14 10.86
C ASN A 23 7.31 0.33 10.14
N THR A 24 7.31 -1.00 10.29
CA THR A 24 8.33 -1.85 9.65
C THR A 24 8.05 -2.09 8.17
N TRP A 25 6.79 -2.33 7.79
CA TRP A 25 6.46 -2.81 6.44
C TRP A 25 5.72 -1.80 5.57
N ILE A 26 4.91 -0.91 6.15
CA ILE A 26 4.03 0.00 5.40
C ILE A 26 4.60 1.40 5.31
N GLU A 27 5.16 1.92 6.41
CA GLU A 27 5.80 3.23 6.47
C GLU A 27 6.94 3.43 5.45
N PRO A 28 7.86 2.48 5.21
CA PRO A 28 8.92 2.66 4.22
C PRO A 28 8.44 2.55 2.76
N ILE A 29 7.17 2.23 2.52
CA ILE A 29 6.63 2.15 1.16
C ILE A 29 6.45 3.55 0.60
N GLN A 30 7.09 3.80 -0.53
CA GLN A 30 6.90 5.00 -1.32
C GLN A 30 5.82 4.78 -2.36
N PHE A 31 4.91 5.74 -2.49
CA PHE A 31 3.89 5.72 -3.53
C PHE A 31 4.41 6.45 -4.75
N GLU A 32 4.44 5.77 -5.89
CA GLU A 32 4.91 6.31 -7.16
C GLU A 32 3.75 6.88 -7.96
N SER A 33 2.75 6.04 -8.25
CA SER A 33 1.64 6.42 -9.11
C SER A 33 0.38 5.59 -8.84
N LEU A 34 -0.76 6.18 -9.19
CA LEU A 34 -2.05 5.51 -9.21
C LEU A 34 -2.54 5.52 -10.66
N SER A 35 -2.76 4.35 -11.23
CA SER A 35 -3.48 4.20 -12.48
C SER A 35 -4.93 3.81 -12.18
N GLU A 36 -5.78 3.75 -13.22
CA GLU A 36 -7.20 3.43 -13.06
C GLU A 36 -7.48 2.13 -12.29
N ASN A 37 -6.62 1.11 -12.45
CA ASN A 37 -6.83 -0.21 -11.83
C ASN A 37 -5.64 -0.75 -11.04
N LYS A 38 -4.55 0.01 -10.92
CA LYS A 38 -3.32 -0.43 -10.28
C LYS A 38 -2.66 0.68 -9.48
N ILE A 39 -2.03 0.30 -8.36
CA ILE A 39 -1.17 1.16 -7.55
C ILE A 39 0.27 0.79 -7.84
N GLU A 40 1.13 1.77 -8.07
CA GLU A 40 2.57 1.58 -8.13
C GLU A 40 3.23 2.10 -6.86
N LEU A 41 3.96 1.20 -6.21
CA LEU A 41 4.64 1.41 -4.95
C LEU A 41 6.12 1.05 -5.13
N THR A 42 7.00 1.65 -4.34
CA THR A 42 8.44 1.35 -4.32
C THR A 42 8.87 1.05 -2.90
N VAL A 43 9.76 0.07 -2.73
CA VAL A 43 10.32 -0.29 -1.43
C VAL A 43 11.84 -0.33 -1.45
N SER A 44 12.44 -0.33 -0.27
CA SER A 44 13.91 -0.28 -0.14
C SER A 44 14.62 -1.55 -0.61
N ASN A 45 13.96 -2.71 -0.59
CA ASN A 45 14.52 -3.97 -1.06
C ASN A 45 13.46 -4.99 -1.48
N LYS A 46 13.88 -6.00 -2.27
CA LYS A 46 13.02 -7.07 -2.77
C LYS A 46 12.40 -7.94 -1.66
N PHE A 47 13.08 -8.13 -0.54
CA PHE A 47 12.55 -8.94 0.57
C PHE A 47 11.30 -8.31 1.19
N ILE A 48 11.31 -6.98 1.40
CA ILE A 48 10.17 -6.20 1.85
C ILE A 48 9.03 -6.30 0.83
N LYS A 49 9.34 -6.16 -0.46
CA LYS A 49 8.37 -6.34 -1.55
C LYS A 49 7.69 -7.71 -1.46
N ASP A 50 8.47 -8.78 -1.44
CA ASP A 50 7.97 -10.16 -1.36
C ASP A 50 7.11 -10.38 -0.12
N TRP A 51 7.49 -9.78 1.02
CA TRP A 51 6.73 -9.87 2.26
C TRP A 51 5.39 -9.13 2.17
N ILE A 52 5.38 -7.90 1.66
CA ILE A 52 4.17 -7.10 1.49
C ILE A 52 3.24 -7.76 0.48
N GLU A 53 3.75 -8.23 -0.65
CA GLU A 53 2.95 -8.89 -1.67
C GLU A 53 2.23 -10.16 -1.16
N ARG A 54 2.84 -10.86 -0.19
CA ARG A 54 2.27 -12.08 0.40
C ARG A 54 1.35 -11.79 1.58
N ASN A 55 1.71 -10.84 2.45
CA ASN A 55 1.04 -10.65 3.74
C ASN A 55 0.07 -9.47 3.76
N PHE A 56 0.36 -8.40 3.01
CA PHE A 56 -0.37 -7.13 3.09
C PHE A 56 -1.03 -6.73 1.77
N LYS A 57 -0.82 -7.46 0.68
CA LYS A 57 -1.40 -7.15 -0.63
C LYS A 57 -2.92 -7.02 -0.58
N GLU A 58 -3.59 -7.98 0.04
CA GLU A 58 -5.05 -7.97 0.15
C GLU A 58 -5.54 -6.83 1.05
N ASP A 59 -4.84 -6.55 2.15
CA ASP A 59 -5.14 -5.42 3.03
C ASP A 59 -5.00 -4.09 2.30
N ILE A 60 -3.91 -3.90 1.56
CA ILE A 60 -3.65 -2.69 0.78
C ILE A 60 -4.74 -2.51 -0.28
N ILE A 61 -5.07 -3.55 -1.04
CA ILE A 61 -6.13 -3.50 -2.06
C ILE A 61 -7.48 -3.19 -1.42
N SER A 62 -7.80 -3.81 -0.28
CA SER A 62 -9.05 -3.57 0.44
C SER A 62 -9.16 -2.12 0.93
N CYS A 63 -8.11 -1.60 1.56
CA CYS A 63 -8.06 -0.21 2.02
C CYS A 63 -8.08 0.80 0.86
N ALA A 64 -7.31 0.53 -0.19
CA ALA A 64 -7.28 1.34 -1.40
C ALA A 64 -8.66 1.43 -2.07
N ASN A 65 -9.40 0.31 -2.14
CA ASN A 65 -10.71 0.27 -2.76
C ASN A 65 -11.75 1.13 -2.04
N LYS A 66 -11.63 1.33 -0.72
CA LYS A 66 -12.50 2.25 0.01
C LYS A 66 -12.39 3.69 -0.48
N ILE A 67 -11.23 4.05 -1.04
CA ILE A 67 -10.96 5.40 -1.55
C ILE A 67 -11.20 5.46 -3.06
N ASN A 68 -10.76 4.42 -3.78
CA ASN A 68 -10.95 4.28 -5.22
C ASN A 68 -11.36 2.84 -5.57
N ASN A 69 -12.65 2.63 -5.83
CA ASN A 69 -13.28 1.31 -6.07
C ASN A 69 -12.79 0.56 -7.33
N ASN A 70 -11.78 1.07 -8.03
CA ASN A 70 -11.28 0.48 -9.27
C ASN A 70 -9.96 -0.29 -9.09
N ILE A 71 -9.33 -0.26 -7.90
CA ILE A 71 -8.03 -0.89 -7.69
C ILE A 71 -8.14 -2.40 -7.63
N LYS A 72 -7.53 -3.07 -8.60
CA LYS A 72 -7.50 -4.55 -8.69
C LYS A 72 -6.13 -5.14 -8.42
N ASN A 73 -5.07 -4.37 -8.65
CA ASN A 73 -3.70 -4.84 -8.51
C ASN A 73 -2.81 -3.80 -7.83
N ILE A 74 -1.71 -4.30 -7.25
CA ILE A 74 -0.60 -3.47 -6.80
C ILE A 74 0.66 -3.95 -7.50
N ASN A 75 1.48 -3.02 -7.96
CA ASN A 75 2.83 -3.26 -8.43
C ASN A 75 3.79 -2.64 -7.41
N ILE A 76 4.69 -3.44 -6.87
CA ILE A 76 5.73 -2.97 -5.96
C ILE A 76 7.06 -3.09 -6.71
N ASN A 77 7.81 -2.01 -6.85
CA ASN A 77 9.12 -1.98 -7.49
C ASN A 77 10.24 -2.08 -6.44
#